data_AF-A0A940RMK6-F1
#
_entry.id   AF-A0A940RMK6-F1
#
_cell.length_a   1.000
_cell.length_b   1.000
_cell.length_c   1.000
_cell.angle_alpha   90.00
_cell.angle_beta   90.00
_cell.angle_gamma   90.00
#
_symmetry.space_group_name_H-M   'P 1'
#
loop_
_entity.id
_entity.type
_entity.pdbx_description
1 polymer ?
#
loop_
_entity_poly.entity_id
_entity_poly.type
_entity_poly.pdbx_seq_one_letter_code
_entity_poly.pdbx_strand_id
1 'polypeptide(L)'
;MTDLTTHSENSTNAKLPMPMISRGLGALLNVEPQNSRAVSEIVSTPALLDEARRLLPDLQRYATQPAGPEGVYRVLASRRVIFPQPVRTPEESDAWYGAYYDVCADLPETALEVGMQAWVAKPDSQFMPKPGELRALALATPSRLVRAVDRCRAAVEYEAPKPPIESPYDFGSTMRRPPPLPTAADREHVRRQMRDFLAKDDDRRAKADHKRRNDGPSIAGPADEKGVTPAMRALLAKRDQGTAA
;
A
#
# COMPACT_ATOMS: atom_id res chain seq x y z
N MET A 1 32.22 24.73 41.70
CA MET A 1 31.11 23.97 42.33
C MET A 1 29.83 24.65 41.91
N THR A 2 29.27 24.21 40.79
CA THR A 2 27.97 24.66 40.28
C THR A 2 27.19 23.41 40.00
N ASP A 3 26.15 23.21 40.81
CA ASP A 3 25.17 22.16 40.69
C ASP A 3 24.49 22.23 39.33
N LEU A 4 24.58 21.14 38.56
CA LEU A 4 23.71 20.84 37.44
C LEU A 4 22.79 19.71 37.88
N THR A 5 21.79 20.08 38.67
CA THR A 5 20.64 19.24 38.96
C THR A 5 19.59 19.44 37.87
N THR A 6 18.97 18.32 37.48
CA THR A 6 17.63 18.17 36.89
C THR A 6 17.36 18.74 35.50
N HIS A 7 17.30 17.84 34.51
CA HIS A 7 16.09 17.53 33.72
C HIS A 7 16.25 16.17 33.02
N SER A 8 15.71 15.12 33.61
CA SER A 8 15.22 13.98 32.84
C SER A 8 14.04 13.42 33.61
N GLU A 9 12.94 14.16 33.51
CA GLU A 9 11.64 13.67 33.93
C GLU A 9 11.35 12.40 33.16
N ASN A 10 11.37 11.27 33.88
CA ASN A 10 10.42 10.16 33.78
C ASN A 10 9.51 10.13 32.54
N SER A 11 10.07 10.07 31.34
CA SER A 11 9.36 9.55 30.19
C SER A 11 9.53 8.04 30.25
N THR A 12 8.84 7.41 31.20
CA THR A 12 8.51 5.99 31.13
C THR A 12 7.60 5.80 29.93
N ASN A 13 8.15 5.95 28.72
CA ASN A 13 7.57 5.40 27.50
C ASN A 13 7.85 3.89 27.54
N ALA A 14 7.34 3.27 28.60
CA ALA A 14 7.32 1.84 28.78
C ALA A 14 6.69 1.29 27.52
N LYS A 15 7.43 0.44 26.81
CA LYS A 15 6.94 -0.31 25.65
C LYS A 15 5.54 -0.76 26.01
N LEU A 16 4.53 -0.20 25.33
CA LEU A 16 3.16 -0.46 25.70
C LEU A 16 3.00 -1.99 25.76
N PRO A 17 2.46 -2.57 26.83
CA PRO A 17 2.37 -4.03 26.97
C PRO A 17 1.42 -4.59 25.93
N MET A 18 1.95 -5.28 24.91
CA MET A 18 1.15 -5.86 23.82
C MET A 18 -0.09 -6.55 24.42
N PRO A 19 -1.30 -6.24 23.93
CA PRO A 19 -2.51 -6.76 24.52
C PRO A 19 -2.45 -8.28 24.54
N MET A 20 -2.88 -8.89 25.64
CA MET A 20 -2.95 -10.34 25.73
C MET A 20 -4.05 -10.86 24.82
N ILE A 21 -3.65 -11.29 23.63
CA ILE A 21 -4.55 -11.93 22.65
C ILE A 21 -4.70 -13.40 23.02
N SER A 22 -5.92 -13.90 23.08
CA SER A 22 -6.18 -15.32 23.25
C SER A 22 -5.55 -16.13 22.13
N ARG A 23 -5.22 -17.39 22.42
CA ARG A 23 -4.59 -18.27 21.42
C ARG A 23 -5.47 -18.44 20.17
N GLY A 24 -6.79 -18.51 20.36
CA GLY A 24 -7.76 -18.65 19.26
C GLY A 24 -7.78 -17.42 18.37
N LEU A 25 -7.98 -16.23 18.95
CA LEU A 25 -7.97 -14.99 18.19
C LEU A 25 -6.59 -14.72 17.55
N GLY A 26 -5.51 -14.98 18.29
CA GLY A 26 -4.14 -14.81 17.80
C GLY A 26 -3.81 -15.66 16.56
N ALA A 27 -4.35 -16.88 16.49
CA ALA A 27 -4.19 -17.74 15.30
C ALA A 27 -4.92 -17.18 14.08
N LEU A 28 -6.16 -16.71 14.24
CA LEU A 28 -6.96 -16.12 13.16
C LEU A 28 -6.37 -14.79 12.67
N LEU A 29 -5.84 -13.97 13.58
CA LEU A 29 -5.27 -12.68 13.22
C LEU A 29 -3.90 -12.81 12.54
N ASN A 30 -3.02 -13.70 13.01
CA ASN A 30 -1.61 -13.71 12.60
C ASN A 30 -1.22 -14.88 11.68
N VAL A 31 -1.90 -16.03 11.77
CA VAL A 31 -1.47 -17.28 11.12
C VAL A 31 -2.35 -17.63 9.93
N GLU A 32 -3.68 -17.50 10.07
CA GLU A 32 -4.63 -17.89 9.02
C GLU A 32 -4.29 -17.19 7.69
N PRO A 33 -4.06 -17.92 6.58
CA PRO A 33 -3.70 -17.33 5.30
C PRO A 33 -4.84 -16.55 4.65
N GLN A 34 -6.10 -16.96 4.82
CA GLN A 34 -7.24 -16.34 4.13
C GLN A 34 -7.95 -15.31 5.01
N ASN A 35 -7.99 -14.05 4.55
CA ASN A 35 -8.64 -12.97 5.30
C ASN A 35 -10.14 -13.20 5.50
N SER A 36 -10.86 -13.63 4.45
CA SER A 36 -12.31 -13.87 4.51
C SER A 36 -12.69 -14.96 5.51
N ARG A 37 -11.89 -16.05 5.56
CA ARG A 37 -12.08 -17.14 6.52
C ARG A 37 -11.86 -16.66 7.95
N ALA A 38 -10.75 -15.97 8.21
CA ALA A 38 -10.46 -15.42 9.53
C ALA A 38 -11.59 -14.50 10.03
N VAL A 39 -12.05 -13.57 9.18
CA VAL A 39 -13.15 -12.67 9.50
C VAL A 39 -14.44 -13.45 9.77
N SER A 40 -14.81 -14.39 8.91
CA SER A 40 -16.01 -15.20 9.07
C SER A 40 -16.02 -15.98 10.39
N GLU A 41 -14.88 -16.56 10.79
CA GLU A 41 -14.76 -17.36 12.00
C GLU A 41 -14.79 -16.52 13.28
N ILE A 42 -14.17 -15.32 13.24
CA ILE A 42 -14.28 -14.34 14.32
C ILE A 42 -15.75 -13.90 14.49
N VAL A 43 -16.42 -13.57 13.38
CA VAL A 43 -17.83 -13.12 13.39
C VAL A 43 -18.77 -14.21 13.87
N SER A 44 -18.56 -15.47 13.45
CA SER A 44 -19.42 -16.59 13.83
C SER A 44 -19.26 -17.02 15.29
N THR A 45 -18.23 -16.54 15.98
CA THR A 45 -17.90 -16.95 17.35
C THR A 45 -18.01 -15.76 18.31
N PRO A 46 -19.11 -15.62 19.07
CA PRO A 46 -19.37 -14.42 19.88
C PRO A 46 -18.23 -14.04 20.85
N ALA A 47 -17.62 -15.03 21.50
CA ALA A 47 -16.50 -14.79 22.43
C ALA A 47 -15.28 -14.18 21.74
N LEU A 48 -14.98 -14.59 20.49
CA LEU A 48 -13.86 -14.05 19.70
C LEU A 48 -14.18 -12.66 19.17
N LEU A 49 -15.45 -12.43 18.77
CA LEU A 49 -15.89 -11.11 18.33
C LEU A 49 -15.83 -10.08 19.46
N ASP A 50 -16.28 -10.43 20.65
CA ASP A 50 -16.21 -9.55 21.82
C ASP A 50 -14.77 -9.28 22.25
N GLU A 51 -13.90 -10.29 22.17
CA GLU A 51 -12.47 -10.10 22.37
C GLU A 51 -11.86 -9.15 21.31
N ALA A 52 -12.17 -9.36 20.03
CA ALA A 52 -11.70 -8.50 18.94
C ALA A 52 -12.16 -7.04 19.12
N ARG A 53 -13.41 -6.80 19.55
CA ARG A 53 -13.93 -5.46 19.87
C ARG A 53 -13.14 -4.79 20.99
N ARG A 54 -12.86 -5.52 22.07
CA ARG A 54 -12.07 -4.99 23.20
C ARG A 54 -10.65 -4.64 22.79
N LEU A 55 -10.03 -5.46 21.93
CA LEU A 55 -8.62 -5.32 21.55
C LEU A 55 -8.37 -4.34 20.41
N LEU A 56 -9.38 -4.08 19.57
CA LEU A 56 -9.22 -3.24 18.37
C LEU A 56 -8.60 -1.86 18.65
N PRO A 57 -9.02 -1.08 19.67
CA PRO A 57 -8.44 0.23 19.94
C PRO A 57 -6.96 0.16 20.30
N ASP A 58 -6.57 -0.83 21.10
CA ASP A 58 -5.18 -1.04 21.47
C ASP A 58 -4.37 -1.42 20.24
N LEU A 59 -4.80 -2.43 19.47
CA LEU A 59 -4.12 -2.86 18.25
C LEU A 59 -3.93 -1.71 17.25
N GLN A 60 -4.95 -0.86 17.08
CA GLN A 60 -4.86 0.35 16.24
C GLN A 60 -3.82 1.33 16.75
N ARG A 61 -3.80 1.58 18.08
CA ARG A 61 -2.79 2.43 18.71
C ARG A 61 -1.39 1.88 18.45
N TYR A 62 -1.15 0.59 18.64
CA TYR A 62 0.18 -0.01 18.36
C TYR A 62 0.58 0.05 16.90
N ALA A 63 -0.37 -0.15 15.98
CA ALA A 63 -0.09 -0.16 14.55
C ALA A 63 0.25 1.24 14.02
N THR A 64 -0.23 2.29 14.68
CA THR A 64 -0.13 3.68 14.19
C THR A 64 0.80 4.55 15.02
N GLN A 65 1.08 4.19 16.28
CA GLN A 65 1.90 5.01 17.16
C GLN A 65 3.32 5.13 16.61
N PRO A 66 3.83 6.37 16.40
CA PRO A 66 5.20 6.58 15.96
C PRO A 66 6.19 6.04 17.00
N ALA A 67 7.30 5.48 16.52
CA ALA A 67 8.32 4.87 17.36
C ALA A 67 8.99 5.90 18.29
N GLY A 68 9.19 7.13 17.80
CA GLY A 68 9.98 8.15 18.49
C GLY A 68 11.45 7.73 18.70
N PRO A 69 12.23 8.49 19.49
CA PRO A 69 13.66 8.23 19.71
C PRO A 69 13.90 6.85 20.34
N GLU A 70 13.14 6.55 21.39
CA GLU A 70 13.27 5.31 22.17
C GLU A 70 12.89 4.07 21.36
N GLY A 71 11.82 4.13 20.56
CA GLY A 71 11.42 3.01 19.71
C GLY A 71 12.48 2.72 18.64
N VAL A 72 13.01 3.75 17.98
CA VAL A 72 14.10 3.61 17.01
C VAL A 72 15.33 2.99 17.68
N TYR A 73 15.71 3.48 18.86
CA TYR A 73 16.83 2.93 19.62
C TYR A 73 16.62 1.44 19.95
N ARG A 74 15.44 1.06 20.48
CA ARG A 74 15.13 -0.34 20.82
C ARG A 74 15.26 -1.27 19.62
N VAL A 75 14.70 -0.90 18.48
CA VAL A 75 14.74 -1.72 17.25
C VAL A 75 16.18 -1.95 16.82
N LEU A 76 16.98 -0.88 16.75
CA LEU A 76 18.38 -0.94 16.33
C LEU A 76 19.27 -1.67 17.36
N ALA A 77 19.11 -1.37 18.64
CA ALA A 77 19.87 -1.99 19.73
C ALA A 77 19.67 -3.51 19.76
N SER A 78 18.44 -3.98 19.50
CA SER A 78 18.11 -5.42 19.44
C SER A 78 18.85 -6.19 18.34
N ARG A 79 19.47 -5.49 17.37
CA ARG A 79 20.19 -6.10 16.24
C ARG A 79 21.71 -5.92 16.31
N ARG A 80 22.23 -5.26 17.35
CA ARG A 80 23.69 -5.14 17.57
C ARG A 80 24.38 -6.49 17.73
N VAL A 81 23.68 -7.51 18.21
CA VAL A 81 24.19 -8.89 18.31
C VAL A 81 24.48 -9.49 16.92
N ILE A 82 23.66 -9.14 15.92
CA ILE A 82 23.79 -9.63 14.54
C ILE A 82 24.76 -8.77 13.75
N PHE A 83 24.75 -7.46 14.00
CA PHE A 83 25.62 -6.49 13.35
C PHE A 83 26.49 -5.78 14.39
N PRO A 84 27.62 -6.40 14.79
CA PRO A 84 28.54 -5.80 15.73
C PRO A 84 28.95 -4.40 15.27
N GLN A 85 28.85 -3.45 16.18
CA GLN A 85 29.21 -2.07 15.95
C GLN A 85 30.53 -1.76 16.65
N PRO A 86 31.40 -0.90 16.08
CA PRO A 86 32.58 -0.43 16.79
C PRO A 86 32.18 0.24 18.10
N VAL A 87 33.06 0.14 19.11
CA VAL A 87 32.90 0.88 20.37
C VAL A 87 32.95 2.36 20.02
N ARG A 88 31.85 3.06 20.31
CA ARG A 88 31.68 4.50 20.09
C ARG A 88 31.65 5.21 21.44
N THR A 89 32.08 6.46 21.47
CA THR A 89 31.79 7.31 22.64
C THR A 89 30.28 7.54 22.76
N PRO A 90 29.76 7.97 23.92
CA PRO A 90 28.36 8.33 24.06
C PRO A 90 27.90 9.35 23.00
N GLU A 91 28.70 10.37 22.72
CA GLU A 91 28.38 11.43 21.76
C GLU A 91 28.32 10.90 20.32
N GLU A 92 29.25 10.03 19.95
CA GLU A 92 29.24 9.36 18.65
C GLU A 92 28.06 8.40 18.49
N SER A 93 27.67 7.74 19.58
CA SER A 93 26.48 6.88 19.62
C SER A 93 25.22 7.70 19.40
N ASP A 94 25.09 8.83 20.08
CA ASP A 94 23.94 9.74 19.95
C ASP A 94 23.84 10.32 18.53
N ALA A 95 24.95 10.76 17.95
CA ALA A 95 24.98 11.23 16.57
C ALA A 95 24.58 10.12 15.57
N TRP A 96 25.04 8.89 15.81
CA TRP A 96 24.69 7.75 14.97
C TRP A 96 23.20 7.40 15.05
N TYR A 97 22.62 7.34 16.25
CA TYR A 97 21.19 7.11 16.44
C TYR A 97 20.34 8.28 15.95
N GLY A 98 20.81 9.51 16.11
CA GLY A 98 20.16 10.73 15.64
C GLY A 98 19.85 10.67 14.14
N ALA A 99 20.79 10.19 13.33
CA ALA A 99 20.56 10.00 11.90
C ALA A 99 19.43 9.02 11.56
N TYR A 100 19.20 7.99 12.39
CA TYR A 100 18.04 7.11 12.23
C TYR A 100 16.77 7.74 12.77
N TYR A 101 16.84 8.44 13.89
CA TYR A 101 15.70 9.15 14.46
C TYR A 101 15.12 10.15 13.45
N ASP A 102 15.95 11.00 12.87
CA ASP A 102 15.54 12.03 11.90
C ASP A 102 14.77 11.45 10.71
N VAL A 103 15.08 10.20 10.32
CA VAL A 103 14.51 9.55 9.14
C VAL A 103 13.36 8.60 9.49
N CYS A 104 13.34 8.01 10.68
CA CYS A 104 12.44 6.89 11.01
C CYS A 104 11.47 7.17 12.17
N ALA A 105 11.59 8.30 12.88
CA ALA A 105 10.79 8.56 14.08
C ALA A 105 9.29 8.65 13.82
N ASP A 106 8.90 9.05 12.62
CA ASP A 106 7.50 9.16 12.15
C ASP A 106 6.87 7.79 11.86
N LEU A 107 7.67 6.74 11.71
CA LEU A 107 7.18 5.39 11.42
C LEU A 107 6.78 4.65 12.69
N PRO A 108 5.77 3.75 12.61
CA PRO A 108 5.44 2.86 13.71
C PRO A 108 6.61 1.92 14.07
N GLU A 109 6.84 1.68 15.36
CA GLU A 109 7.91 0.79 15.84
C GLU A 109 7.79 -0.61 15.21
N THR A 110 6.57 -1.12 15.06
CA THR A 110 6.32 -2.42 14.43
C THR A 110 6.69 -2.47 12.94
N ALA A 111 6.55 -1.35 12.21
CA ALA A 111 6.97 -1.27 10.82
C ALA A 111 8.52 -1.28 10.72
N LEU A 112 9.20 -0.60 11.65
CA LEU A 112 10.67 -0.63 11.74
C LEU A 112 11.19 -2.02 12.10
N GLU A 113 10.55 -2.73 13.04
CA GLU A 113 10.91 -4.11 13.38
C GLU A 113 10.80 -5.04 12.17
N VAL A 114 9.72 -4.92 11.39
CA VAL A 114 9.47 -5.75 10.20
C VAL A 114 10.44 -5.38 9.07
N GLY A 115 10.69 -4.09 8.82
CA GLY A 115 11.68 -3.65 7.85
C GLY A 115 13.09 -4.15 8.19
N MET A 116 13.42 -4.18 9.48
CA MET A 116 14.68 -4.73 9.97
C MET A 116 14.78 -6.25 9.81
N GLN A 117 13.68 -6.98 10.05
CA GLN A 117 13.63 -8.42 9.76
C GLN A 117 13.81 -8.70 8.27
N ALA A 118 13.17 -7.90 7.41
CA ALA A 118 13.34 -8.00 5.96
C ALA A 118 14.78 -7.75 5.53
N TRP A 119 15.47 -6.79 6.18
CA TRP A 119 16.90 -6.56 5.95
C TRP A 119 17.75 -7.77 6.30
N VAL A 120 17.60 -8.31 7.52
CA VAL A 120 18.37 -9.48 8.00
C VAL A 120 18.13 -10.72 7.13
N ALA A 121 16.95 -10.86 6.55
CA ALA A 121 16.64 -11.97 5.64
C ALA A 121 17.38 -11.87 4.29
N LYS A 122 17.93 -10.71 3.93
CA LYS A 122 18.69 -10.57 2.69
C LYS A 122 20.06 -11.24 2.82
N PRO A 123 20.49 -12.04 1.82
CA PRO A 123 21.75 -12.78 1.86
C PRO A 123 23.00 -11.89 1.83
N ASP A 124 22.86 -10.65 1.38
CA ASP A 124 23.93 -9.63 1.29
C ASP A 124 23.97 -8.68 2.49
N SER A 125 23.10 -8.87 3.48
CA SER A 125 23.05 -8.04 4.69
C SER A 125 24.25 -8.32 5.62
N GLN A 126 25.37 -7.66 5.34
CA GLN A 126 26.58 -7.76 6.17
C GLN A 126 26.68 -6.65 7.22
N PHE A 127 25.98 -5.54 7.01
CA PHE A 127 26.04 -4.34 7.85
C PHE A 127 24.63 -3.88 8.24
N MET A 128 24.55 -2.96 9.21
CA MET A 128 23.31 -2.24 9.49
C MET A 128 22.81 -1.50 8.23
N PRO A 129 21.49 -1.51 7.93
CA PRO A 129 20.95 -0.78 6.79
C PRO A 129 21.11 0.71 7.05
N LYS A 130 21.35 1.49 6.01
CA LYS A 130 21.38 2.96 6.13
C LYS A 130 19.99 3.48 6.60
N PRO A 131 19.90 4.63 7.28
CA PRO A 131 18.62 5.17 7.75
C PRO A 131 17.51 5.21 6.68
N GLY A 132 17.81 5.77 5.50
CA GLY A 132 16.85 5.84 4.38
C GLY A 132 16.46 4.47 3.81
N GLU A 133 17.37 3.50 3.86
CA GLU A 133 17.09 2.13 3.42
C GLU A 133 16.18 1.40 4.41
N LEU A 134 16.41 1.57 5.71
CA LEU A 134 15.53 1.04 6.74
C LEU A 134 14.12 1.61 6.62
N ARG A 135 13.99 2.92 6.40
CA ARG A 135 12.69 3.58 6.13
C ARG A 135 12.00 2.97 4.93
N ALA A 136 12.72 2.81 3.82
CA ALA A 136 12.17 2.22 2.60
C ALA A 136 11.68 0.78 2.83
N LEU A 137 12.46 -0.04 3.55
CA LEU A 137 12.08 -1.41 3.89
C LEU A 137 10.88 -1.48 4.83
N ALA A 138 10.83 -0.61 5.84
CA ALA A 138 9.72 -0.53 6.78
C ALA A 138 8.39 -0.17 6.08
N LEU A 139 8.43 0.72 5.09
CA LEU A 139 7.25 1.09 4.29
C LEU A 139 6.86 0.03 3.26
N ALA A 140 7.84 -0.66 2.67
CA ALA A 140 7.59 -1.66 1.63
C ALA A 140 7.12 -3.00 2.21
N THR A 141 7.46 -3.32 3.45
CA THR A 141 7.23 -4.66 4.01
C THR A 141 5.89 -4.73 4.75
N PRO A 142 5.02 -5.69 4.43
CA PRO A 142 3.73 -5.81 5.09
C PRO A 142 3.89 -6.20 6.57
N SER A 143 3.30 -5.39 7.46
CA SER A 143 3.29 -5.65 8.90
C SER A 143 2.15 -6.61 9.28
N ARG A 144 2.48 -7.65 10.07
CA ARG A 144 1.49 -8.59 10.62
C ARG A 144 0.47 -7.89 11.51
N LEU A 145 0.90 -6.86 12.25
CA LEU A 145 0.04 -6.11 13.13
C LEU A 145 -1.01 -5.30 12.36
N VAL A 146 -0.61 -4.65 11.27
CA VAL A 146 -1.55 -3.93 10.38
C VAL A 146 -2.59 -4.89 9.81
N ARG A 147 -2.15 -6.06 9.34
CA ARG A 147 -3.07 -7.11 8.88
C ARG A 147 -4.03 -7.58 9.98
N ALA A 148 -3.54 -7.72 11.21
CA ALA A 148 -4.38 -8.07 12.35
C ALA A 148 -5.43 -6.98 12.65
N VAL A 149 -5.05 -5.70 12.57
CA VAL A 149 -5.98 -4.57 12.70
C VAL A 149 -7.05 -4.62 11.63
N ASP A 150 -6.68 -4.80 10.37
CA ASP A 150 -7.63 -4.85 9.25
C ASP A 150 -8.64 -6.00 9.42
N ARG A 151 -8.16 -7.17 9.88
CA ARG A 151 -9.01 -8.32 10.16
C ARG A 151 -9.95 -8.09 11.34
N CYS A 152 -9.43 -7.57 12.46
CA CYS A 152 -10.25 -7.22 13.60
C CYS A 152 -11.32 -6.20 13.21
N ARG A 153 -10.94 -5.15 12.48
CA ARG A 153 -11.84 -4.11 12.01
C ARG A 153 -12.93 -4.69 11.11
N ALA A 154 -12.56 -5.48 10.09
CA ALA A 154 -13.51 -6.11 9.20
C ALA A 154 -14.48 -7.06 9.91
N ALA A 155 -14.06 -7.73 10.98
CA ALA A 155 -14.93 -8.57 11.79
C ALA A 155 -15.87 -7.75 12.69
N VAL A 156 -15.38 -6.66 13.30
CA VAL A 156 -16.18 -5.80 14.17
C VAL A 156 -17.22 -5.00 13.39
N GLU A 157 -16.84 -4.50 12.20
CA GLU A 157 -17.69 -3.76 11.27
C GLU A 157 -18.47 -4.68 10.32
N TYR A 158 -18.41 -6.00 10.52
CA TYR A 158 -19.09 -6.95 9.64
C TYR A 158 -20.60 -6.76 9.72
N GLU A 159 -21.17 -6.22 8.65
CA GLU A 159 -22.60 -6.26 8.41
C GLU A 159 -22.91 -7.54 7.63
N ALA A 160 -23.82 -8.35 8.18
CA ALA A 160 -24.32 -9.51 7.45
C ALA A 160 -24.85 -9.04 6.10
N PRO A 161 -24.44 -9.67 4.98
CA PRO A 161 -24.95 -9.31 3.68
C PRO A 161 -26.48 -9.34 3.77
N LYS A 162 -27.10 -8.18 3.51
CA LYS A 162 -28.55 -8.07 3.52
C LYS A 162 -29.06 -9.23 2.66
N PRO A 163 -29.96 -10.08 3.17
CA PRO A 163 -30.48 -11.18 2.37
C PRO A 163 -30.90 -10.57 1.04
N PRO A 164 -30.57 -11.21 -0.10
CA PRO A 164 -30.97 -10.71 -1.40
C PRO A 164 -32.44 -10.36 -1.23
N ILE A 165 -32.78 -9.08 -1.43
CA ILE A 165 -34.16 -8.62 -1.34
C ILE A 165 -34.87 -9.61 -2.23
N GLU A 166 -35.69 -10.46 -1.63
CA GLU A 166 -36.60 -11.32 -2.37
C GLU A 166 -37.34 -10.31 -3.21
N SER A 167 -36.91 -10.21 -4.47
CA SER A 167 -37.55 -9.31 -5.37
C SER A 167 -39.02 -9.74 -5.30
N PRO A 168 -39.98 -8.83 -5.21
CA PRO A 168 -41.37 -9.21 -5.44
C PRO A 168 -41.54 -9.89 -6.83
N TYR A 169 -40.50 -9.79 -7.68
CA TYR A 169 -40.29 -10.53 -8.91
C TYR A 169 -39.33 -11.73 -8.79
N ASP A 170 -39.21 -12.37 -7.62
CA ASP A 170 -38.71 -13.73 -7.50
C ASP A 170 -39.82 -14.66 -8.02
N PHE A 171 -39.94 -14.65 -9.35
CA PHE A 171 -40.68 -15.63 -10.11
C PHE A 171 -40.09 -16.98 -9.77
N GLY A 172 -40.78 -17.69 -8.88
CA GLY A 172 -40.48 -19.05 -8.49
C GLY A 172 -39.98 -19.88 -9.65
N SER A 173 -38.94 -20.64 -9.35
CA SER A 173 -38.25 -21.63 -10.18
C SER A 173 -39.16 -22.77 -10.69
N THR A 174 -40.28 -22.46 -11.35
CA THR A 174 -41.17 -23.46 -11.95
C THR A 174 -41.45 -23.26 -13.43
N MET A 175 -41.35 -22.06 -14.01
CA MET A 175 -41.41 -21.91 -15.48
C MET A 175 -40.68 -20.65 -15.95
N ARG A 176 -39.35 -20.68 -16.02
CA ARG A 176 -38.65 -19.76 -16.92
C ARG A 176 -38.99 -20.18 -18.35
N ARG A 177 -40.03 -19.57 -18.91
CA ARG A 177 -40.17 -19.47 -20.37
C ARG A 177 -38.80 -18.96 -20.87
N PRO A 178 -38.06 -19.71 -21.71
CA PRO A 178 -36.82 -19.19 -22.26
C PRO A 178 -37.13 -17.81 -22.85
N PRO A 179 -36.24 -16.82 -22.67
CA PRO A 179 -36.46 -15.50 -23.23
C PRO A 179 -36.81 -15.68 -24.71
N PRO A 180 -37.84 -14.98 -25.23
CA PRO A 180 -38.26 -15.14 -26.61
C PRO A 180 -37.01 -14.99 -27.49
N LEU A 181 -36.76 -15.99 -28.34
CA LEU A 181 -35.62 -15.95 -29.24
C LEU A 181 -35.67 -14.63 -30.02
N PRO A 182 -34.55 -13.90 -30.12
CA PRO A 182 -34.50 -12.63 -30.81
C PRO A 182 -35.16 -12.75 -32.19
N THR A 183 -36.12 -11.88 -32.46
CA THR A 183 -36.84 -11.91 -33.73
C THR A 183 -35.91 -11.58 -34.90
N ALA A 184 -36.34 -11.84 -36.14
CA ALA A 184 -35.57 -11.40 -37.30
C ALA A 184 -35.37 -9.87 -37.31
N ALA A 185 -36.35 -9.11 -36.80
CA ALA A 185 -36.26 -7.65 -36.67
C ALA A 185 -35.21 -7.22 -35.64
N ASP A 186 -35.13 -7.89 -34.49
CA ASP A 186 -34.14 -7.59 -33.45
C ASP A 186 -32.71 -7.85 -33.94
N ARG A 187 -32.51 -8.96 -34.66
CA ARG A 187 -31.21 -9.30 -35.26
C ARG A 187 -30.80 -8.29 -36.32
N GLU A 188 -31.74 -7.79 -37.11
CA GLU A 188 -31.47 -6.77 -38.12
C GLU A 188 -31.17 -5.40 -37.49
N HIS A 189 -31.84 -5.08 -36.37
CA HIS A 189 -31.54 -3.88 -35.59
C HIS A 189 -30.11 -3.91 -35.02
N VAL A 190 -29.70 -5.02 -34.42
CA VAL A 190 -28.34 -5.19 -33.88
C VAL A 190 -27.30 -5.16 -34.99
N ARG A 191 -27.56 -5.79 -36.15
CA ARG A 191 -26.65 -5.70 -37.32
C ARG A 191 -26.48 -4.27 -37.81
N ARG A 192 -27.55 -3.47 -37.81
CA ARG A 192 -27.49 -2.05 -38.18
C ARG A 192 -26.66 -1.26 -37.19
N GLN A 193 -26.88 -1.44 -35.89
CA GLN A 193 -26.10 -0.79 -34.84
C GLN A 193 -24.60 -1.14 -34.94
N MET A 194 -24.27 -2.40 -35.26
CA MET A 194 -22.89 -2.82 -35.44
C MET A 194 -22.26 -2.24 -36.71
N ARG A 195 -23.01 -2.16 -37.81
CA ARG A 195 -22.55 -1.51 -39.04
C ARG A 195 -22.29 -0.01 -38.82
N ASP A 196 -23.19 0.67 -38.11
CA ASP A 196 -23.05 2.09 -37.79
C ASP A 196 -21.86 2.35 -36.87
N PHE A 197 -21.61 1.44 -35.93
CA PHE A 197 -20.46 1.53 -35.03
C PHE A 197 -19.14 1.36 -35.80
N LEU A 198 -19.04 0.34 -36.67
CA LEU A 198 -17.85 0.09 -37.48
C LEU A 198 -17.56 1.23 -38.46
N ALA A 199 -18.58 1.75 -39.14
CA ALA A 199 -18.43 2.89 -40.05
C ALA A 199 -17.91 4.14 -39.32
N LYS A 200 -18.39 4.39 -38.09
CA LYS A 200 -17.88 5.50 -37.26
C LYS A 200 -16.44 5.29 -36.81
N ASP A 201 -16.00 4.05 -36.57
CA ASP A 201 -14.61 3.76 -36.21
C ASP A 201 -13.66 3.93 -37.41
N ASP A 202 -14.08 3.46 -38.60
CA ASP A 202 -13.32 3.64 -39.84
C ASP A 202 -13.15 5.13 -40.20
N ASP A 203 -14.20 5.93 -40.06
CA ASP A 203 -14.12 7.39 -40.25
C ASP A 203 -13.15 8.06 -39.27
N ARG A 204 -13.09 7.60 -38.02
CA ARG A 204 -12.14 8.11 -37.02
C ARG A 204 -10.71 7.76 -37.40
N ARG A 205 -10.46 6.54 -37.86
CA ARG A 205 -9.14 6.09 -38.32
C ARG A 205 -8.69 6.88 -39.56
N ALA A 206 -9.57 7.04 -40.55
CA ALA A 206 -9.28 7.83 -41.75
C ALA A 206 -8.92 9.29 -41.42
N LYS A 207 -9.66 9.92 -40.49
CA LYS A 207 -9.36 11.27 -40.01
C LYS A 207 -8.02 11.35 -39.26
N ALA A 208 -7.71 10.35 -38.43
CA ALA A 208 -6.45 10.28 -37.72
C ALA A 208 -5.25 10.12 -38.68
N ASP A 209 -5.39 9.30 -39.71
CA ASP A 209 -4.36 9.09 -40.73
C ASP A 209 -4.17 10.33 -41.62
N HIS A 210 -5.26 11.00 -42.02
CA HIS A 210 -5.18 12.27 -42.75
C HIS A 210 -4.44 13.33 -41.92
N LYS A 211 -4.75 13.45 -40.61
CA LYS A 211 -4.06 14.36 -39.70
C LYS A 211 -2.57 14.01 -39.57
N ARG A 212 -2.21 12.73 -39.48
CA ARG A 212 -0.80 12.29 -39.43
C ARG A 212 -0.04 12.62 -40.72
N ARG A 213 -0.68 12.50 -41.89
CA ARG A 213 -0.07 12.80 -43.19
C ARG A 213 0.12 14.30 -43.44
N ASN A 214 -0.83 15.14 -43.01
CA ASN A 214 -0.83 16.56 -43.37
C ASN A 214 -0.32 17.49 -42.26
N ASP A 215 -0.50 17.14 -40.98
CA ASP A 215 -0.18 18.03 -39.85
C ASP A 215 0.98 17.51 -38.97
N GLY A 216 1.52 16.32 -39.26
CA GLY A 216 2.67 15.78 -38.55
C GLY A 216 3.98 16.39 -39.06
N PRO A 217 4.91 16.84 -38.19
CA PRO A 217 6.24 17.22 -38.64
C PRO A 217 6.89 15.98 -39.28
N SER A 218 7.28 16.08 -40.55
CA SER A 218 8.07 15.03 -41.20
C SER A 218 9.38 14.83 -40.41
N ILE A 219 9.49 13.70 -39.71
CA ILE A 219 10.69 13.33 -38.94
C ILE A 219 11.80 12.82 -39.90
N ALA A 220 11.48 12.60 -41.18
CA ALA A 220 12.41 12.14 -42.18
C ALA A 220 13.22 13.30 -42.78
N GLY A 221 14.39 13.56 -42.20
CA GLY A 221 15.46 14.38 -42.77
C GLY A 221 16.82 13.86 -42.28
N PRO A 222 17.92 14.10 -43.02
CA PRO A 222 19.25 13.68 -42.58
C PRO A 222 19.55 14.31 -41.21
N ALA A 223 19.86 13.48 -40.23
CA ALA A 223 20.28 13.93 -38.91
C ALA A 223 21.65 14.59 -39.02
N ASP A 224 21.87 15.65 -38.24
CA ASP A 224 23.20 16.25 -38.10
C ASP A 224 24.16 15.31 -37.34
N GLU A 225 25.44 15.68 -37.23
CA GLU A 225 26.47 14.90 -36.50
C GLU A 225 26.13 14.65 -35.02
N LYS A 226 25.09 15.31 -34.48
CA LYS A 226 24.59 15.15 -33.11
C LYS A 226 23.30 14.31 -33.05
N GLY A 227 22.85 13.74 -34.17
CA GLY A 227 21.66 12.91 -34.24
C GLY A 227 20.34 13.69 -34.16
N VAL A 228 20.37 15.02 -34.32
CA VAL A 228 19.18 15.89 -34.19
C VAL A 228 18.71 16.33 -35.57
N THR A 229 17.49 15.96 -35.93
CA THR A 229 16.89 16.43 -37.19
C THR A 229 16.43 17.89 -37.07
N PRO A 230 16.38 18.65 -38.17
CA PRO A 230 15.83 20.02 -38.16
C PRO A 230 14.42 20.10 -37.54
N ALA A 231 13.61 19.04 -37.70
CA ALA A 231 12.28 18.91 -37.10
C ALA A 231 12.34 18.76 -35.56
N MET A 232 13.28 17.97 -35.02
CA MET A 232 13.50 17.89 -33.56
C MET A 232 13.94 19.23 -32.98
N ARG A 233 14.78 19.98 -33.71
CA ARG A 233 15.24 21.30 -33.28
C ARG A 233 14.08 22.31 -33.21
N ALA A 234 13.16 22.28 -34.17
CA ALA A 234 11.96 23.11 -34.15
C ALA A 234 10.97 22.74 -33.03
N LEU A 235 10.86 21.45 -32.68
CA LEU A 235 10.06 20.97 -31.55
C LEU A 235 10.64 21.39 -30.20
N LEU A 236 11.96 21.32 -30.02
CA LEU A 236 12.65 21.79 -28.82
C LEU A 236 12.50 23.30 -28.65
N ALA A 237 12.67 24.07 -29.72
CA ALA A 237 12.48 25.52 -29.70
C ALA A 237 11.04 25.94 -29.33
N LYS A 238 10.02 25.20 -29.82
CA LYS A 238 8.62 25.43 -29.43
C LYS A 238 8.34 25.08 -27.97
N ARG A 239 9.01 24.06 -27.43
CA ARG A 239 8.88 23.66 -26.02
C ARG A 239 9.45 24.74 -25.09
N ASP A 240 10.59 25.32 -25.45
CA ASP A 240 11.21 26.39 -24.66
C ASP A 240 10.40 27.69 -24.68
N GLN A 241 9.68 27.97 -25.79
CA GLN A 241 8.76 29.10 -25.89
C GLN A 241 7.44 28.92 -25.11
N GLY A 242 7.01 27.67 -24.86
CA GLY A 242 5.79 27.36 -24.11
C GLY A 242 5.93 27.39 -22.59
N THR A 243 7.16 27.38 -22.06
CA THR A 243 7.46 27.46 -20.62
C THR A 243 7.76 28.87 -20.12
N ALA A 244 7.69 29.88 -20.99
CA ALA A 244 7.94 31.29 -20.66
C ALA A 244 6.65 32.13 -20.51
N ALA A 245 5.48 31.48 -20.36
CA ALA A 245 4.19 32.13 -20.11
C ALA A 245 3.59 31.65 -18.78
#